data_AF-A0A509L1T8-F1
#
_entry.id   AF-A0A509L1T8-F1
#
_cell.length_a   1.000
_cell.length_b   1.000
_cell.length_c   1.000
_cell.angle_alpha   90.00
_cell.angle_beta   90.00
_cell.angle_gamma   90.00
#
_symmetry.space_group_name_H-M   'P 1'
#
loop_
_entity.id
_entity.type
_entity.pdbx_description
1 polymer ?
#
loop_
_entity_poly.entity_id
_entity_poly.type
_entity_poly.pdbx_seq_one_letter_code
_entity_poly.pdbx_strand_id
1 'polypeptide(L)'
;HPGTIMTDKPVIIPVKGSADWEPENFSKTFSGDMILKKALINSVNTIAAQIVEKIGPESVTRIAKDCGIKNPLQDVYSVALGTSGVTPFEMASAYTVFANLGVKHEPFFFWRVEDAFGRIIFEHIVQEKRVLDPATAYQVVDMMKSVIESGSGRSIRHLGFNRPAAGKTGTTDRYNDAWFTGFTPTLCTSVWTGFDKKKKLLDVNRVGITGGKGAAPIWADFMTQALKSDPERDFPIPANIRFETVDTTTGCNPKEDNEIVEVLKIPLKSDQQLCKEGEL
;
A
#
# COMPACT_ATOMS: atom_id res chain seq x y z
N HIS A 1 -2.80 -14.70 3.10
CA HIS A 1 -3.37 -13.81 4.13
C HIS A 1 -2.22 -13.07 4.83
N PRO A 2 -2.45 -12.06 5.69
CA PRO A 2 -1.37 -11.26 6.27
C PRO A 2 -0.31 -12.04 7.06
N GLY A 3 -0.68 -13.20 7.61
CA GLY A 3 0.20 -14.13 8.34
C GLY A 3 0.92 -15.16 7.46
N THR A 4 0.74 -15.15 6.13
CA THR A 4 1.43 -16.09 5.24
C THR A 4 2.94 -15.81 5.28
N ILE A 5 3.75 -16.84 5.50
CA ILE A 5 5.21 -16.75 5.55
C ILE A 5 5.79 -16.68 4.14
N MET A 6 6.79 -15.83 3.98
CA MET A 6 7.66 -15.75 2.80
C MET A 6 9.10 -15.55 3.27
N THR A 7 10.05 -16.09 2.53
CA THR A 7 11.48 -15.92 2.83
C THR A 7 12.04 -14.73 2.05
N ASP A 8 12.58 -13.75 2.74
CA ASP A 8 13.41 -12.70 2.14
C ASP A 8 14.80 -13.28 1.82
N LYS A 9 15.09 -13.45 0.53
CA LYS A 9 16.30 -14.08 -0.01
C LYS A 9 16.60 -13.54 -1.42
N PRO A 10 17.78 -13.82 -2.02
CA PRO A 10 18.03 -13.52 -3.42
C PRO A 10 16.97 -14.17 -4.33
N VAL A 11 16.50 -13.41 -5.32
CA VAL A 11 15.47 -13.83 -6.29
C VAL A 11 16.03 -13.62 -7.70
N ILE A 12 15.90 -14.64 -8.55
CA ILE A 12 16.28 -14.60 -9.96
C ILE A 12 15.07 -15.10 -10.74
N ILE A 13 14.46 -14.24 -11.57
CA ILE A 13 13.27 -14.56 -12.35
C ILE A 13 13.65 -14.55 -13.84
N PRO A 14 13.63 -15.69 -14.53
CA PRO A 14 13.94 -15.75 -15.95
C PRO A 14 12.96 -14.94 -16.80
N VAL A 15 13.49 -14.11 -17.71
CA VAL A 15 12.68 -13.29 -18.62
C VAL A 15 12.96 -13.69 -20.06
N LYS A 16 11.93 -14.19 -20.76
CA LYS A 16 12.08 -14.64 -22.15
C LYS A 16 12.53 -13.49 -23.05
N GLY A 17 13.67 -13.65 -23.71
CA GLY A 17 14.22 -12.66 -24.66
C GLY A 17 14.85 -11.45 -23.99
N SER A 18 15.18 -11.52 -22.70
CA SER A 18 15.89 -10.49 -21.94
C SER A 18 16.81 -11.14 -20.91
N ALA A 19 17.61 -10.35 -20.20
CA ALA A 19 18.34 -10.84 -19.04
C ALA A 19 17.36 -11.24 -17.91
N ASP A 20 17.79 -12.17 -17.08
CA ASP A 20 17.04 -12.53 -15.87
C ASP A 20 16.85 -11.30 -14.99
N TRP A 21 15.69 -11.23 -14.34
CA TRP A 21 15.37 -10.12 -13.44
C TRP A 21 15.77 -10.48 -12.02
N GLU A 22 16.70 -9.70 -11.47
CA GLU A 22 17.28 -9.88 -10.13
C GLU A 22 16.98 -8.64 -9.27
N PRO A 23 15.82 -8.59 -8.59
CA PRO A 23 15.46 -7.44 -7.75
C PRO A 23 16.25 -7.44 -6.43
N GLU A 24 16.74 -6.26 -6.05
CA GLU A 24 17.42 -6.05 -4.77
C GLU A 24 16.52 -5.33 -3.75
N ASN A 25 16.68 -5.68 -2.47
CA ASN A 25 16.11 -4.90 -1.38
C ASN A 25 16.80 -3.55 -1.25
N PHE A 26 16.04 -2.53 -0.87
CA PHE A 26 16.58 -1.21 -0.57
C PHE A 26 17.68 -1.24 0.51
N SER A 27 17.57 -2.12 1.51
CA SER A 27 18.58 -2.31 2.57
C SER A 27 19.85 -3.03 2.10
N LYS A 28 19.83 -3.67 0.93
CA LYS A 28 20.88 -4.58 0.44
C LYS A 28 21.18 -5.77 1.36
N THR A 29 20.24 -6.10 2.23
CA THR A 29 20.31 -7.24 3.15
C THR A 29 19.06 -8.10 3.03
N PHE A 30 19.16 -9.32 3.53
CA PHE A 30 18.06 -10.28 3.60
C PHE A 30 17.75 -10.58 5.07
N SER A 31 16.47 -10.60 5.42
CA SER A 31 16.01 -10.77 6.81
C SER A 31 15.47 -12.18 7.10
N GLY A 32 15.50 -13.09 6.11
CA GLY A 32 14.97 -14.44 6.24
C GLY A 32 13.45 -14.49 6.27
N ASP A 33 12.89 -15.45 7.01
CA ASP A 33 11.46 -15.70 7.04
C ASP A 33 10.68 -14.58 7.75
N MET A 34 9.60 -14.16 7.11
CA MET A 34 8.66 -13.21 7.68
C MET A 34 7.25 -13.38 7.12
N ILE A 35 6.26 -12.95 7.89
CA ILE A 35 4.88 -12.84 7.42
C ILE A 35 4.71 -11.70 6.40
N LEU A 36 3.74 -11.85 5.49
CA LEU A 36 3.39 -10.83 4.49
C LEU A 36 3.12 -9.44 5.10
N LYS A 37 2.52 -9.36 6.29
CA LYS A 37 2.31 -8.06 6.97
C LYS A 37 3.63 -7.35 7.24
N LYS A 38 4.63 -8.04 7.79
CA LYS A 38 5.97 -7.50 8.07
C LYS A 38 6.70 -7.14 6.77
N ALA A 39 6.55 -7.96 5.72
CA ALA A 39 7.08 -7.64 4.40
C ALA A 39 6.52 -6.32 3.83
N LEU A 40 5.21 -6.06 3.98
CA LEU A 40 4.60 -4.80 3.52
C LEU A 40 5.03 -3.59 4.37
N ILE A 41 5.09 -3.76 5.70
CA ILE A 41 5.57 -2.74 6.66
C ILE A 41 6.96 -2.23 6.26
N ASN A 42 7.86 -3.16 5.92
CA ASN A 42 9.24 -2.86 5.57
C ASN A 42 9.48 -2.64 4.07
N SER A 43 8.45 -2.82 3.23
CA SER A 43 8.52 -2.67 1.78
C SER A 43 9.58 -3.58 1.13
N VAL A 44 9.58 -4.87 1.49
CA VAL A 44 10.59 -5.85 1.03
C VAL A 44 10.38 -6.21 -0.45
N ASN A 45 11.37 -5.89 -1.29
CA ASN A 45 11.29 -6.01 -2.75
C ASN A 45 11.32 -7.46 -3.21
N THR A 46 12.16 -8.29 -2.60
CA THR A 46 12.31 -9.72 -2.94
C THR A 46 11.02 -10.50 -2.70
N ILE A 47 10.27 -10.18 -1.64
CA ILE A 47 8.97 -10.80 -1.35
C ILE A 47 7.93 -10.33 -2.37
N ALA A 48 7.91 -9.04 -2.73
CA ALA A 48 7.04 -8.54 -3.79
C ALA A 48 7.31 -9.23 -5.14
N ALA A 49 8.60 -9.46 -5.46
CA ALA A 49 9.04 -10.19 -6.64
C ALA A 49 8.56 -11.64 -6.66
N GLN A 50 8.72 -12.37 -5.55
CA GLN A 50 8.22 -13.74 -5.41
C GLN A 50 6.70 -13.83 -5.55
N ILE A 51 5.96 -12.83 -5.03
CA ILE A 51 4.50 -12.79 -5.16
C ILE A 51 4.10 -12.63 -6.63
N VAL A 52 4.69 -11.67 -7.36
CA VAL A 52 4.34 -11.45 -8.77
C VAL A 52 4.76 -12.62 -9.66
N GLU A 53 5.89 -13.27 -9.37
CA GLU A 53 6.31 -14.50 -10.06
C GLU A 53 5.26 -15.60 -9.89
N LYS A 54 4.71 -15.74 -8.67
CA LYS A 54 3.71 -16.76 -8.36
C LYS A 54 2.33 -16.51 -9.00
N ILE A 55 1.89 -15.25 -9.11
CA ILE A 55 0.52 -14.91 -9.56
C ILE A 55 0.44 -14.40 -11.01
N GLY A 56 1.59 -14.11 -11.62
CA GLY A 56 1.72 -13.48 -12.92
C GLY A 56 1.54 -11.95 -12.90
N PRO A 57 2.32 -11.19 -13.69
CA PRO A 57 2.21 -9.74 -13.75
C PRO A 57 0.84 -9.24 -14.24
N GLU A 58 0.15 -10.01 -15.10
CA GLU A 58 -1.18 -9.69 -15.62
C GLU A 58 -2.23 -9.62 -14.52
N SER A 59 -2.08 -10.44 -13.46
CA SER A 59 -2.96 -10.38 -12.30
C SER A 59 -2.80 -9.06 -11.54
N VAL A 60 -1.57 -8.54 -11.45
CA VAL A 60 -1.28 -7.26 -10.80
C VAL A 60 -1.87 -6.11 -11.62
N THR A 61 -1.60 -6.08 -12.93
CA THR A 61 -2.08 -5.00 -13.80
C THR A 61 -3.59 -4.99 -13.95
N ARG A 62 -4.24 -6.16 -13.99
CA ARG A 62 -5.70 -6.28 -13.99
C ARG A 62 -6.32 -5.65 -12.73
N ILE A 63 -5.84 -6.01 -11.54
CA ILE A 63 -6.34 -5.44 -10.28
C ILE A 63 -6.07 -3.93 -10.21
N ALA A 64 -4.90 -3.46 -10.65
CA ALA A 64 -4.62 -2.03 -10.70
C ALA A 64 -5.59 -1.26 -11.62
N LYS A 65 -5.92 -1.81 -12.79
CA LYS A 65 -6.93 -1.26 -13.71
C LYS A 65 -8.33 -1.29 -13.11
N ASP A 66 -8.71 -2.39 -12.46
CA ASP A 66 -9.99 -2.49 -11.76
C ASP A 66 -10.11 -1.43 -10.66
N CYS A 67 -9.01 -1.13 -9.95
CA CYS A 67 -8.96 -0.04 -8.97
C CYS A 67 -9.00 1.37 -9.58
N GLY A 68 -8.85 1.52 -10.89
CA GLY A 68 -9.02 2.81 -11.59
C GLY A 68 -7.74 3.42 -12.16
N ILE A 69 -6.63 2.68 -12.20
CA ILE A 69 -5.45 3.10 -12.99
C ILE A 69 -5.80 3.01 -14.49
N LYS A 70 -5.70 4.12 -15.21
CA LYS A 70 -6.06 4.24 -16.64
C LYS A 70 -4.81 4.26 -17.51
N ASN A 71 -3.71 4.79 -17.00
CA ASN A 71 -2.41 4.78 -17.67
C ASN A 71 -1.99 3.35 -18.04
N PRO A 72 -1.34 3.15 -19.21
CA PRO A 72 -0.86 1.84 -19.61
C PRO A 72 0.12 1.25 -18.59
N LEU A 73 -0.18 0.03 -18.14
CA LEU A 73 0.70 -0.78 -17.30
C LEU A 73 1.26 -1.92 -18.12
N GLN A 74 2.57 -2.17 -17.98
CA GLN A 74 3.25 -3.28 -18.64
C GLN A 74 3.09 -4.57 -17.83
N ASP A 75 2.75 -5.66 -18.51
CA ASP A 75 2.64 -7.00 -17.94
C ASP A 75 4.04 -7.64 -17.83
N VAL A 76 4.88 -7.08 -16.96
CA VAL A 76 6.25 -7.54 -16.69
C VAL A 76 6.48 -7.67 -15.19
N TYR A 77 7.37 -8.58 -14.76
CA TYR A 77 7.58 -8.85 -13.33
C TYR A 77 7.98 -7.61 -12.52
N SER A 78 8.72 -6.67 -13.12
CA SER A 78 9.10 -5.40 -12.47
C SER A 78 7.90 -4.49 -12.16
N VAL A 79 6.69 -4.82 -12.59
CA VAL A 79 5.46 -4.15 -12.13
C VAL A 79 5.32 -4.19 -10.60
N ALA A 80 5.84 -5.25 -9.95
CA ALA A 80 5.86 -5.37 -8.49
C ALA A 80 6.63 -4.25 -7.80
N LEU A 81 7.61 -3.64 -8.49
CA LEU A 81 8.46 -2.56 -7.97
C LEU A 81 8.18 -1.19 -8.63
N GLY A 82 7.12 -1.08 -9.43
CA GLY A 82 6.66 0.21 -9.99
C GLY A 82 7.38 0.64 -11.28
N THR A 83 7.42 -0.23 -12.30
CA THR A 83 8.05 0.08 -13.60
C THR A 83 7.24 1.01 -14.52
N SER A 84 5.95 1.20 -14.26
CA SER A 84 5.02 1.96 -15.12
C SER A 84 4.63 3.29 -14.48
N GLY A 85 4.56 4.36 -15.28
CA GLY A 85 4.22 5.70 -14.79
C GLY A 85 2.71 5.90 -14.62
N VAL A 86 2.33 6.43 -13.46
CA VAL A 86 0.94 6.75 -13.10
C VAL A 86 0.87 8.17 -12.52
N THR A 87 -0.29 8.81 -12.64
CA THR A 87 -0.48 10.16 -12.09
C THR A 87 -0.83 10.11 -10.59
N PRO A 88 -0.52 11.17 -9.81
CA PRO A 88 -0.99 11.26 -8.42
C PRO A 88 -2.50 11.19 -8.28
N PHE A 89 -3.24 11.69 -9.27
CA PHE A 89 -4.71 11.62 -9.29
C PHE A 89 -5.20 10.17 -9.41
N GLU A 90 -4.62 9.37 -10.32
CA GLU A 90 -4.93 7.95 -10.43
C GLU A 90 -4.55 7.18 -9.17
N MET A 91 -3.40 7.48 -8.56
CA MET A 91 -2.97 6.84 -7.32
C MET A 91 -3.93 7.14 -6.16
N ALA A 92 -4.31 8.41 -5.98
CA ALA A 92 -5.30 8.79 -4.97
C ALA A 92 -6.63 8.07 -5.21
N SER A 93 -7.12 8.08 -6.46
CA SER A 93 -8.34 7.38 -6.87
C SER A 93 -8.26 5.88 -6.57
N ALA A 94 -7.19 5.20 -6.96
CA ALA A 94 -7.04 3.76 -6.78
C ALA A 94 -6.97 3.37 -5.31
N TYR A 95 -6.32 4.18 -4.46
CA TYR A 95 -6.24 3.92 -3.02
C TYR A 95 -7.59 4.11 -2.31
N THR A 96 -8.53 4.89 -2.86
CA THR A 96 -9.90 4.98 -2.31
C THR A 96 -10.60 3.65 -2.27
N VAL A 97 -10.28 2.72 -3.17
CA VAL A 97 -10.85 1.38 -3.18
C VAL A 97 -10.55 0.66 -1.87
N PHE A 98 -9.33 0.77 -1.35
CA PHE A 98 -8.99 0.18 -0.05
C PHE A 98 -9.66 0.94 1.11
N ALA A 99 -9.66 2.27 1.05
CA ALA A 99 -10.34 3.11 2.05
C ALA A 99 -11.83 2.77 2.19
N ASN A 100 -12.48 2.45 1.07
CA ASN A 100 -13.89 2.07 0.96
C ASN A 100 -14.13 0.55 0.91
N LEU A 101 -13.21 -0.25 1.46
CA LEU A 101 -13.34 -1.71 1.59
C LEU A 101 -13.76 -2.43 0.29
N GLY A 102 -13.10 -2.08 -0.81
CA GLY A 102 -13.24 -2.72 -2.11
C GLY A 102 -14.28 -2.10 -3.03
N VAL A 103 -14.88 -0.98 -2.68
CA VAL A 103 -15.81 -0.24 -3.55
C VAL A 103 -15.08 0.92 -4.24
N LYS A 104 -15.14 0.92 -5.57
CA LYS A 104 -14.62 2.00 -6.40
C LYS A 104 -15.73 2.99 -6.72
N HIS A 105 -15.40 4.27 -6.60
CA HIS A 105 -16.15 5.37 -7.17
C HIS A 105 -15.27 6.08 -8.19
N GLU A 106 -15.82 6.46 -9.34
CA GLU A 106 -15.09 7.31 -10.28
C GLU A 106 -15.01 8.73 -9.68
N PRO A 107 -13.81 9.32 -9.56
CA PRO A 107 -13.69 10.71 -9.16
C PRO A 107 -14.34 11.64 -10.17
N PHE A 108 -14.99 12.69 -9.67
CA PHE A 108 -15.63 13.72 -10.50
C PHE A 108 -15.37 15.11 -9.91
N PHE A 109 -15.38 16.14 -10.76
CA PHE A 109 -15.07 17.52 -10.36
C PHE A 109 -16.32 18.39 -10.21
N PHE A 110 -17.39 18.07 -10.94
CA PHE A 110 -18.62 18.87 -10.96
C PHE A 110 -19.76 18.03 -10.40
N TRP A 111 -20.37 18.48 -9.31
CA TRP A 111 -21.56 17.84 -8.77
C TRP A 111 -22.80 18.20 -9.60
N ARG A 112 -22.97 19.49 -9.91
CA ARG A 112 -24.16 20.01 -10.58
C ARG A 112 -23.85 21.30 -11.33
N VAL A 113 -24.49 21.47 -12.49
CA VAL A 113 -24.41 22.67 -13.34
C VAL A 113 -25.82 23.14 -13.63
N GLU A 114 -26.10 24.41 -13.40
CA GLU A 114 -27.41 25.05 -13.61
C GLU A 114 -27.30 26.24 -14.56
N ASP A 115 -28.40 26.58 -15.22
CA ASP A 115 -28.54 27.84 -15.94
C ASP A 115 -28.99 29.00 -15.02
N ALA A 116 -29.06 30.22 -15.58
CA ALA A 116 -29.47 31.41 -14.85
C ALA A 116 -30.92 31.37 -14.31
N PHE A 117 -31.74 30.41 -14.77
CA PHE A 117 -33.11 30.21 -14.33
C PHE A 117 -33.23 29.05 -13.32
N GLY A 118 -32.10 28.48 -12.87
CA GLY A 118 -32.07 27.35 -11.94
C GLY A 118 -32.40 26.00 -12.58
N ARG A 119 -32.40 25.90 -13.91
CA ARG A 119 -32.61 24.60 -14.59
C ARG A 119 -31.32 23.80 -14.56
N ILE A 120 -31.41 22.56 -14.10
CA ILE A 120 -30.28 21.62 -14.04
C ILE A 120 -29.91 21.21 -15.47
N ILE A 121 -28.69 21.56 -15.88
CA ILE A 121 -28.09 21.15 -17.16
C ILE A 121 -27.36 19.81 -16.99
N PHE A 122 -26.72 19.63 -15.84
CA PHE A 122 -25.94 18.44 -15.51
C PHE A 122 -25.99 18.19 -14.01
N GLU A 123 -26.10 16.92 -13.62
CA GLU A 123 -25.94 16.47 -12.24
C GLU A 123 -25.19 15.13 -12.27
N HIS A 124 -24.16 15.00 -11.45
CA HIS A 124 -23.37 13.78 -11.39
C HIS A 124 -24.07 12.74 -10.52
N ILE A 125 -24.40 11.60 -11.13
CA ILE A 125 -24.93 10.44 -10.41
C ILE A 125 -23.75 9.56 -10.03
N VAL A 126 -23.45 9.51 -8.73
CA VAL A 126 -22.35 8.67 -8.21
C VAL A 126 -22.62 7.21 -8.53
N GLN A 127 -21.67 6.57 -9.21
CA GLN A 127 -21.71 5.15 -9.50
C GLN A 127 -20.74 4.40 -8.58
N GLU A 128 -21.19 3.25 -8.11
CA GLU A 128 -20.39 2.36 -7.27
C GLU A 128 -20.07 1.08 -8.04
N LYS A 129 -18.81 0.63 -7.96
CA LYS A 129 -18.40 -0.67 -8.49
C LYS A 129 -17.62 -1.43 -7.43
N ARG A 130 -18.15 -2.58 -6.99
CA ARG A 130 -17.38 -3.50 -6.14
C ARG A 130 -16.29 -4.17 -6.97
N VAL A 131 -15.04 -3.98 -6.55
CA VAL A 131 -13.84 -4.50 -7.23
C VAL A 131 -13.02 -5.43 -6.35
N LEU A 132 -13.10 -5.29 -5.01
CA LEU A 132 -12.47 -6.20 -4.07
C LEU A 132 -13.49 -6.72 -3.04
N ASP A 133 -13.20 -7.89 -2.50
CA ASP A 133 -13.86 -8.41 -1.31
C ASP A 133 -13.53 -7.52 -0.08
N PRO A 134 -14.53 -7.07 0.71
CA PRO A 134 -14.31 -6.22 1.87
C PRO A 134 -13.30 -6.76 2.87
N ALA A 135 -13.31 -8.07 3.13
CA ALA A 135 -12.42 -8.69 4.09
C ALA A 135 -10.98 -8.72 3.57
N THR A 136 -10.76 -9.03 2.28
CA THR A 136 -9.45 -8.88 1.64
C THR A 136 -8.97 -7.42 1.68
N ALA A 137 -9.84 -6.47 1.33
CA ALA A 137 -9.47 -5.05 1.34
C ALA A 137 -9.07 -4.59 2.75
N TYR A 138 -9.83 -4.99 3.78
CA TYR A 138 -9.51 -4.71 5.18
C TYR A 138 -8.17 -5.30 5.60
N GLN A 139 -7.82 -6.52 5.16
CA GLN A 139 -6.50 -7.11 5.43
C GLN A 139 -5.37 -6.23 4.90
N VAL A 140 -5.51 -5.67 3.69
CA VAL A 140 -4.51 -4.75 3.12
C VAL A 140 -4.50 -3.42 3.85
N VAL A 141 -5.68 -2.87 4.22
CA VAL A 141 -5.78 -1.65 5.05
C VAL A 141 -5.03 -1.82 6.35
N ASP A 142 -5.25 -2.90 7.09
CA ASP A 142 -4.55 -3.18 8.35
C ASP A 142 -3.04 -3.29 8.19
N MET A 143 -2.56 -3.96 7.14
CA MET A 143 -1.13 -4.01 6.85
C MET A 143 -0.57 -2.61 6.54
N MET A 144 -1.32 -1.77 5.81
CA MET A 144 -0.95 -0.39 5.50
C MET A 144 -1.07 0.57 6.69
N LYS A 145 -1.94 0.30 7.69
CA LYS A 145 -1.92 1.00 8.98
C LYS A 145 -0.55 0.79 9.64
N SER A 146 -0.05 -0.43 9.68
CA SER A 146 1.25 -0.73 10.27
C SER A 146 2.45 -0.12 9.53
N VAL A 147 2.34 0.18 8.23
CA VAL A 147 3.36 0.96 7.51
C VAL A 147 3.54 2.35 8.13
N ILE A 148 2.44 2.97 8.57
CA ILE A 148 2.44 4.28 9.24
C ILE A 148 2.81 4.15 10.71
N GLU A 149 2.41 3.08 11.40
CA GLU A 149 2.71 2.93 12.84
C GLU A 149 4.19 2.61 13.11
N SER A 150 4.77 1.66 12.37
CA SER A 150 6.11 1.14 12.67
C SER A 150 7.00 0.94 11.45
N GLY A 151 6.44 1.04 10.25
CA GLY A 151 7.15 0.76 9.00
C GLY A 151 7.80 1.97 8.32
N SER A 152 7.90 1.89 6.99
CA SER A 152 8.55 2.90 6.17
C SER A 152 7.87 4.28 6.21
N GLY A 153 6.60 4.36 6.64
CA GLY A 153 5.81 5.58 6.80
C GLY A 153 5.81 6.15 8.22
N ARG A 154 6.57 5.58 9.17
CA ARG A 154 6.56 5.98 10.59
C ARG A 154 6.86 7.44 10.88
N SER A 155 7.46 8.16 9.94
CA SER A 155 7.69 9.61 10.08
C SER A 155 6.39 10.38 10.28
N ILE A 156 5.25 9.90 9.76
CA ILE A 156 3.94 10.53 9.92
C ILE A 156 3.54 10.65 11.39
N ARG A 157 3.77 9.61 12.20
CA ARG A 157 3.50 9.64 13.64
C ARG A 157 4.44 10.60 14.37
N HIS A 158 5.73 10.61 14.00
CA HIS A 158 6.70 11.56 14.56
C HIS A 158 6.36 13.03 14.23
N LEU A 159 5.63 13.27 13.15
CA LEU A 159 5.15 14.60 12.75
C LEU A 159 3.82 15.00 13.42
N GLY A 160 3.29 14.17 14.34
CA GLY A 160 2.12 14.49 15.15
C GLY A 160 0.78 14.15 14.51
N PHE A 161 0.76 13.54 13.31
CA PHE A 161 -0.48 13.04 12.74
C PHE A 161 -0.82 11.69 13.39
N ASN A 162 -1.74 11.68 14.36
CA ASN A 162 -2.07 10.50 15.19
C ASN A 162 -3.43 9.86 14.87
N ARG A 163 -4.15 10.37 13.86
CA ARG A 163 -5.45 9.82 13.46
C ARG A 163 -5.30 8.44 12.81
N PRO A 164 -6.35 7.58 12.86
CA PRO A 164 -6.42 6.35 12.10
C PRO A 164 -6.18 6.63 10.62
N ALA A 165 -5.11 6.06 10.08
CA ALA A 165 -4.74 6.18 8.69
C ALA A 165 -3.97 4.95 8.23
N ALA A 166 -4.03 4.72 6.94
CA ALA A 166 -3.29 3.67 6.25
C ALA A 166 -2.58 4.29 5.05
N GLY A 167 -1.42 3.76 4.68
CA GLY A 167 -0.73 4.26 3.50
C GLY A 167 0.50 3.45 3.14
N LYS A 168 1.16 3.88 2.07
CA LYS A 168 2.36 3.24 1.56
C LYS A 168 3.35 4.26 1.02
N THR A 169 4.62 4.07 1.35
CA THR A 169 5.73 4.79 0.72
C THR A 169 6.06 4.16 -0.63
N GLY A 170 6.38 4.98 -1.62
CA GLY A 170 7.06 4.57 -2.85
C GLY A 170 8.39 5.30 -3.02
N THR A 171 9.43 4.59 -3.44
CA THR A 171 10.73 5.17 -3.77
C THR A 171 11.21 4.49 -5.05
N THR A 172 11.47 5.25 -6.12
CA THR A 172 11.99 4.66 -7.35
C THR A 172 13.48 4.41 -7.27
N ASP A 173 13.97 3.51 -8.11
CA ASP A 173 15.40 3.27 -8.27
C ASP A 173 16.15 4.57 -8.56
N ARG A 174 17.33 4.69 -7.95
CA ARG A 174 18.19 5.88 -8.04
C ARG A 174 17.59 7.16 -7.44
N TYR A 175 16.50 7.07 -6.67
CA TYR A 175 15.90 8.19 -5.95
C TYR A 175 15.35 9.29 -6.86
N ASN A 176 14.79 8.96 -8.03
CA ASN A 176 14.25 9.99 -8.92
C ASN A 176 12.89 10.51 -8.43
N ASP A 177 12.11 9.62 -7.81
CA ASP A 177 10.75 9.89 -7.38
C ASP A 177 10.55 9.38 -5.95
N ALA A 178 9.95 10.21 -5.13
CA ALA A 178 9.51 9.87 -3.78
C ALA A 178 7.99 10.06 -3.70
N TRP A 179 7.29 8.99 -3.31
CA TRP A 179 5.84 8.93 -3.22
C TRP A 179 5.40 8.60 -1.81
N PHE A 180 4.26 9.16 -1.44
CA PHE A 180 3.46 8.65 -0.33
C PHE A 180 1.98 8.76 -0.71
N THR A 181 1.30 7.62 -0.68
CA THR A 181 -0.15 7.57 -0.88
C THR A 181 -0.77 7.00 0.38
N GLY A 182 -1.68 7.75 0.98
CA GLY A 182 -2.32 7.36 2.23
C GLY A 182 -3.70 7.97 2.37
N PHE A 183 -4.46 7.41 3.28
CA PHE A 183 -5.86 7.74 3.47
C PHE A 183 -6.31 7.55 4.92
N THR A 184 -7.31 8.32 5.30
CA THR A 184 -8.22 8.05 6.42
C THR A 184 -9.51 7.44 5.87
N PRO A 185 -10.51 7.07 6.70
CA PRO A 185 -11.81 6.62 6.20
C PRO A 185 -12.56 7.66 5.33
N THR A 186 -12.16 8.93 5.35
CA THR A 186 -12.89 10.03 4.71
C THR A 186 -12.11 10.78 3.64
N LEU A 187 -10.78 10.66 3.61
CA LEU A 187 -9.94 11.40 2.67
C LEU A 187 -8.73 10.56 2.25
N CYS A 188 -8.53 10.46 0.93
CA CYS A 188 -7.35 9.85 0.33
C CYS A 188 -6.50 10.92 -0.36
N THR A 189 -5.20 10.88 -0.11
CA THR A 189 -4.24 11.85 -0.66
C THR A 189 -3.02 11.11 -1.18
N SER A 190 -2.60 11.43 -2.40
CA SER A 190 -1.34 10.98 -2.99
C SER A 190 -0.40 12.15 -3.20
N VAL A 191 0.80 12.04 -2.65
CA VAL A 191 1.87 13.03 -2.81
C VAL A 191 3.00 12.40 -3.62
N TRP A 192 3.44 13.11 -4.65
CA TRP A 192 4.67 12.85 -5.37
C TRP A 192 5.62 14.02 -5.20
N THR A 193 6.90 13.70 -5.05
CA THR A 193 8.00 14.65 -5.10
C THR A 193 9.03 14.14 -6.09
N GLY A 194 9.53 15.03 -6.94
CA GLY A 194 10.42 14.71 -8.04
C GLY A 194 10.78 15.99 -8.81
N PHE A 195 11.66 15.85 -9.80
CA PHE A 195 11.96 16.91 -10.75
C PHE A 195 11.31 16.61 -12.10
N ASP A 196 10.84 17.64 -12.80
CA ASP A 196 10.27 17.51 -14.16
C ASP A 196 11.21 16.79 -15.14
N LYS A 197 12.51 16.99 -14.95
CA LYS A 197 13.57 16.24 -15.64
C LYS A 197 14.11 15.18 -14.69
N LYS A 198 14.27 13.95 -15.19
CA LYS A 198 14.82 12.81 -14.43
C LYS A 198 16.15 13.18 -13.75
N LYS A 199 16.06 13.53 -12.48
CA LYS A 199 17.17 13.92 -11.61
C LYS A 199 16.95 13.26 -10.26
N LYS A 200 18.06 12.88 -9.62
CA LYS A 200 18.04 12.27 -8.30
C LYS A 200 17.60 13.31 -7.25
N LEU A 201 16.68 12.92 -6.39
CA LEU A 201 16.32 13.61 -5.17
C LEU A 201 17.39 13.31 -4.12
N LEU A 202 18.27 14.28 -3.89
CA LEU A 202 19.34 14.18 -2.92
C LEU A 202 19.18 15.29 -1.89
N ASP A 203 19.45 14.99 -0.63
CA ASP A 203 19.55 16.00 0.42
C ASP A 203 20.87 16.79 0.34
N VAL A 204 21.06 17.74 1.26
CA VAL A 204 22.26 18.59 1.34
C VAL A 204 23.57 17.80 1.50
N ASN A 205 23.49 16.58 2.02
CA ASN A 205 24.62 15.67 2.22
C ASN A 205 24.74 14.65 1.07
N ARG A 206 24.00 14.86 -0.03
CA ARG A 206 23.95 13.98 -1.21
C ARG A 206 23.38 12.59 -0.92
N VAL A 207 22.60 12.43 0.14
CA VAL A 207 21.89 11.20 0.46
C VAL A 207 20.54 11.17 -0.25
N GLY A 208 20.16 10.01 -0.78
CA GLY A 208 18.89 9.84 -1.49
C GLY A 208 17.66 10.10 -0.61
N ILE A 209 16.71 10.87 -1.14
CA ILE A 209 15.43 11.15 -0.49
C ILE A 209 14.43 10.07 -0.88
N THR A 210 13.85 9.40 0.11
CA THR A 210 12.85 8.33 -0.06
C THR A 210 11.43 8.88 0.09
N GLY A 211 10.42 8.06 -0.26
CA GLY A 211 9.01 8.39 -0.02
C GLY A 211 8.70 8.82 1.42
N GLY A 212 9.31 8.15 2.41
CA GLY A 212 9.12 8.46 3.84
C GLY A 212 9.76 9.79 4.30
N LYS A 213 10.70 10.35 3.53
CA LYS A 213 11.39 11.62 3.83
C LYS A 213 10.94 12.77 2.93
N GLY A 214 10.60 12.51 1.68
CA GLY A 214 10.21 13.53 0.69
C GLY A 214 8.71 13.78 0.66
N ALA A 215 7.91 12.73 0.49
CA ALA A 215 6.48 12.84 0.27
C ALA A 215 5.64 12.70 1.55
N ALA A 216 6.01 11.79 2.45
CA ALA A 216 5.25 11.53 3.68
C ALA A 216 5.11 12.75 4.59
N PRO A 217 6.12 13.63 4.76
CA PRO A 217 5.94 14.84 5.57
C PRO A 217 4.94 15.84 4.98
N ILE A 218 4.93 16.01 3.65
CA ILE A 218 3.95 16.86 2.95
C ILE A 218 2.55 16.28 3.12
N TRP A 219 2.41 14.95 3.01
CA TRP A 219 1.13 14.28 3.26
C TRP A 219 0.65 14.51 4.70
N ALA A 220 1.53 14.36 5.70
CA ALA A 220 1.17 14.56 7.10
C ALA A 220 0.70 15.99 7.39
N ASP A 221 1.42 16.99 6.88
CA ASP A 221 1.05 18.40 7.03
C ASP A 221 -0.30 18.70 6.36
N PHE A 222 -0.48 18.29 5.10
CA PHE A 222 -1.73 18.48 4.38
C PHE A 222 -2.91 17.82 5.10
N MET A 223 -2.78 16.55 5.49
CA MET A 223 -3.86 15.82 6.14
C MET A 223 -4.19 16.36 7.53
N THR A 224 -3.18 16.85 8.27
CA THR A 224 -3.39 17.53 9.56
C THR A 224 -4.27 18.76 9.38
N GLN A 225 -4.03 19.55 8.33
CA GLN A 225 -4.78 20.76 8.06
C GLN A 225 -6.17 20.46 7.48
N ALA A 226 -6.25 19.56 6.49
CA ALA A 226 -7.49 19.21 5.81
C ALA A 226 -8.52 18.55 6.75
N LEU A 227 -8.07 17.80 7.76
CA LEU A 227 -8.94 17.06 8.68
C LEU A 227 -9.20 17.77 10.01
N LYS A 228 -8.77 19.02 10.20
CA LYS A 228 -8.92 19.76 11.49
C LYS A 228 -10.35 19.68 12.05
N SER A 229 -11.35 19.79 11.18
CA SER A 229 -12.77 19.77 11.55
C SER A 229 -13.49 18.45 11.25
N ASP A 230 -12.81 17.47 10.64
CA ASP A 230 -13.41 16.15 10.40
C ASP A 230 -13.37 15.34 11.70
N PRO A 231 -14.48 14.71 12.13
CA PRO A 231 -14.46 13.84 13.30
C PRO A 231 -13.58 12.61 13.04
N GLU A 232 -12.86 12.19 14.08
CA GLU A 232 -12.04 10.99 14.01
C GLU A 232 -12.90 9.74 13.86
N ARG A 233 -12.51 8.87 12.92
CA ARG A 233 -13.18 7.60 12.61
C ARG A 233 -12.10 6.54 12.39
N ASP A 234 -12.33 5.31 12.84
CA ASP A 234 -11.52 4.16 12.44
C ASP A 234 -12.15 3.47 11.22
N PHE A 235 -11.37 2.62 10.55
CA PHE A 235 -11.82 1.84 9.42
C PHE A 235 -12.83 0.79 9.88
N PRO A 236 -14.00 0.67 9.21
CA PRO A 236 -14.98 -0.35 9.56
C PRO A 236 -14.37 -1.75 9.39
N ILE A 237 -14.59 -2.61 10.38
CA ILE A 237 -14.10 -3.99 10.37
C ILE A 237 -15.21 -4.88 9.81
N PRO A 238 -15.01 -5.60 8.68
CA PRO A 238 -15.99 -6.54 8.17
C PRO A 238 -16.32 -7.64 9.19
N ALA A 239 -17.58 -8.07 9.26
CA ALA A 239 -18.07 -9.00 10.27
C ALA A 239 -17.37 -10.39 10.26
N ASN A 240 -16.80 -10.79 9.12
CA ASN A 240 -16.07 -12.05 8.96
C ASN A 240 -14.56 -11.93 9.21
N ILE A 241 -14.10 -10.82 9.82
CA ILE A 241 -12.71 -10.67 10.27
C ILE A 241 -12.61 -11.05 11.75
N ARG A 242 -11.64 -11.92 12.03
CA ARG A 242 -11.13 -12.19 13.38
C ARG A 242 -9.66 -11.77 13.46
N PHE A 243 -9.16 -11.48 14.64
CA PHE A 243 -7.78 -11.08 14.84
C PHE A 243 -7.00 -12.14 15.61
N GLU A 244 -5.77 -12.39 15.17
CA GLU A 244 -4.80 -13.24 15.88
C GLU A 244 -3.52 -12.47 16.14
N THR A 245 -2.84 -12.78 17.24
CA THR A 245 -1.46 -12.35 17.47
C THR A 245 -0.53 -13.46 17.02
N VAL A 246 0.41 -13.11 16.14
CA VAL A 246 1.31 -14.09 15.52
C VAL A 246 2.76 -13.66 15.69
N ASP A 247 3.65 -14.63 15.85
CA ASP A 247 5.07 -14.43 15.65
C ASP A 247 5.32 -14.09 14.16
N THR A 248 6.08 -13.02 13.94
CA THR A 248 6.33 -12.51 12.60
C THR A 248 7.22 -13.40 11.74
N THR A 249 7.94 -14.36 12.32
CA THR A 249 8.80 -15.30 11.59
C THR A 249 8.07 -16.60 11.27
N THR A 250 7.35 -17.17 12.24
CA THR A 250 6.62 -18.44 12.05
C THR A 250 5.20 -18.26 11.50
N GLY A 251 4.62 -17.06 11.58
CA GLY A 251 3.23 -16.82 11.17
C GLY A 251 2.17 -17.53 12.02
N CYS A 252 2.58 -18.23 13.08
CA CYS A 252 1.71 -18.92 14.04
C CYS A 252 1.62 -18.14 15.35
N ASN A 253 0.80 -18.63 16.28
CA ASN A 253 0.77 -18.09 17.64
C ASN A 253 2.19 -18.16 18.25
N PRO A 254 2.63 -17.10 18.95
CA PRO A 254 3.94 -17.11 19.63
C PRO A 254 3.98 -18.25 20.65
N LYS A 255 5.10 -18.97 20.72
CA LYS A 255 5.34 -20.00 21.74
C LYS A 255 5.59 -19.32 23.09
N GLU A 256 5.24 -19.99 24.18
CA GLU A 256 5.52 -19.52 25.56
C GLU A 256 6.96 -19.84 26.00
N ASP A 257 7.92 -19.84 25.07
CA ASP A 257 9.34 -19.95 25.39
C ASP A 257 9.91 -18.58 25.79
N ASN A 258 10.99 -18.58 26.58
CA ASN A 258 11.66 -17.35 27.05
C ASN A 258 12.38 -16.57 25.92
N GLU A 259 12.06 -16.83 24.65
CA GLU A 259 12.62 -16.10 23.52
C GLU A 259 11.82 -14.84 23.23
N ILE A 260 12.51 -13.71 23.10
CA ILE A 260 11.88 -12.44 22.71
C ILE A 260 11.57 -12.54 21.22
N VAL A 261 10.32 -12.87 20.90
CA VAL A 261 9.82 -12.90 19.52
C VAL A 261 9.10 -11.61 19.16
N GLU A 262 9.30 -11.12 17.93
CA GLU A 262 8.52 -10.01 17.41
C GLU A 262 7.13 -10.54 17.01
N VAL A 263 6.08 -9.95 17.60
CA VAL A 263 4.69 -10.34 17.32
C VAL A 263 3.92 -9.21 16.65
N LEU A 264 2.98 -9.59 15.77
CA LEU A 264 2.03 -8.66 15.16
C LEU A 264 0.61 -9.21 15.27
N LYS A 265 -0.34 -8.31 15.53
CA LYS A 265 -1.77 -8.61 15.38
C LYS A 265 -2.12 -8.61 13.89
N ILE A 266 -2.82 -9.63 13.40
CA ILE A 266 -3.24 -9.75 12.00
C ILE A 266 -4.75 -10.02 11.89
N PRO A 267 -5.43 -9.44 10.88
CA PRO A 267 -6.79 -9.81 10.54
C PRO A 267 -6.80 -11.04 9.63
N LEU A 268 -7.59 -12.04 10.00
CA LEU A 268 -7.89 -13.21 9.20
C LEU A 268 -9.37 -13.28 8.90
N LYS A 269 -9.71 -13.74 7.70
CA LYS A 269 -11.09 -14.10 7.40
C LYS A 269 -11.47 -15.35 8.19
N SER A 270 -12.75 -15.53 8.49
CA SER A 270 -13.25 -16.69 9.24
C SER A 270 -12.85 -18.04 8.65
N ASP A 271 -12.71 -18.13 7.32
CA ASP A 271 -12.34 -19.34 6.57
C ASP A 271 -10.83 -19.55 6.42
N GLN A 272 -10.01 -18.56 6.77
CA GLN A 272 -8.56 -18.67 6.66
C GLN A 272 -8.01 -19.39 7.89
N GLN A 273 -7.23 -20.44 7.69
CA GLN A 273 -6.46 -21.07 8.76
C GLN A 273 -5.18 -20.27 9.02
N LEU A 274 -4.79 -20.17 10.30
CA LEU A 274 -3.57 -19.47 10.68
C LEU A 274 -2.34 -20.29 10.32
N CYS A 275 -2.30 -21.54 10.79
CA CYS A 275 -1.26 -22.53 10.50
C CYS A 275 -1.90 -23.87 10.14
N LYS A 276 -1.24 -24.65 9.28
CA LYS A 276 -1.69 -26.00 8.97
C LYS A 276 -1.43 -26.91 10.17
N GLU A 277 -2.36 -27.82 10.46
CA GLU A 277 -2.16 -28.84 11.50
C GLU A 277 -0.89 -29.65 11.18
N GLY A 278 0.11 -29.62 12.09
CA GLY A 278 1.35 -30.40 11.98
C GLY A 278 2.68 -29.64 11.85
N GLU A 279 2.68 -28.30 11.85
CA GLU A 279 3.90 -27.47 11.76
C GLU A 279 4.36 -26.88 13.12
N LEU A 280 4.14 -27.61 14.23
CA LEU A 280 4.57 -27.20 15.59
C LEU A 280 5.94 -27.76 16.00
#